data_AF-A0A223NXR9-F1
#
_entry.id   AF-A0A223NXR9-F1
#
_cell.length_a   1.000
_cell.length_b   1.000
_cell.length_c   1.000
_cell.angle_alpha   90.00
_cell.angle_beta   90.00
_cell.angle_gamma   90.00
#
_symmetry.space_group_name_H-M   'P 1'
#
loop_
_entity.id
_entity.type
_entity.pdbx_description
1 polymer ?
#
loop_
_entity_poly.entity_id
_entity_poly.type
_entity_poly.pdbx_seq_one_letter_code
_entity_poly.pdbx_strand_id
1 'polypeptide(L)'
;METQSNTKITTASVRVMQSFNYSNFEVSMSLENPDGVTQLDIDQARMQAQALTNKAVRDYQEDRQIDIKQGAESERKKLLGKIGDIKASIPKREITDPSEVEKIANLPLYTPPAKKAISKKPVTKKVK
;
A
#
# COMPACT_ATOMS: atom_id res chain seq x y z
N MET A 1 6.56 -15.07 -64.00
CA MET A 1 7.05 -15.02 -62.62
C MET A 1 6.32 -13.89 -61.93
N GLU A 2 5.25 -14.19 -61.20
CA GLU A 2 4.55 -13.18 -60.41
C GLU A 2 5.44 -12.81 -59.23
N THR A 3 5.89 -11.56 -59.20
CA THR A 3 6.57 -10.96 -58.05
C THR A 3 5.56 -10.87 -56.92
N GLN A 4 5.61 -11.80 -55.97
CA GLN A 4 4.91 -11.64 -54.69
C GLN A 4 5.37 -10.32 -54.06
N SER A 5 4.47 -9.34 -53.99
CA SER A 5 4.70 -8.11 -53.25
C SER A 5 4.94 -8.49 -51.79
N ASN A 6 6.18 -8.36 -51.33
CA ASN A 6 6.54 -8.67 -49.96
C ASN A 6 5.97 -7.55 -49.07
N THR A 7 4.75 -7.74 -48.55
CA THR A 7 4.07 -6.75 -47.72
C THR A 7 4.83 -6.61 -46.40
N LYS A 8 5.48 -5.46 -46.23
CA LYS A 8 6.17 -5.11 -44.99
C LYS A 8 5.20 -4.47 -44.01
N ILE A 9 5.16 -4.98 -42.78
CA ILE A 9 4.47 -4.29 -41.68
C ILE A 9 5.40 -3.17 -41.22
N THR A 10 5.02 -1.92 -41.43
CA THR A 10 5.83 -0.75 -41.03
C THR A 10 5.38 -0.14 -39.72
N THR A 11 4.21 -0.55 -39.21
CA THR A 11 3.63 -0.01 -37.98
C THR A 11 3.04 -1.11 -37.12
N ALA A 12 3.21 -1.02 -35.81
CA ALA A 12 2.51 -1.87 -34.83
C ALA A 12 2.10 -1.05 -33.60
N SER A 13 1.08 -1.50 -32.89
CA SER A 13 0.71 -0.92 -31.60
C SER A 13 0.67 -1.99 -30.53
N VAL A 14 1.18 -1.65 -29.35
CA VAL A 14 1.25 -2.52 -28.18
C VAL A 14 0.50 -1.84 -27.05
N ARG A 15 -0.50 -2.52 -26.51
CA ARG A 15 -1.29 -2.07 -25.36
C ARG A 15 -1.16 -3.09 -24.25
N VAL A 16 -0.77 -2.64 -23.06
CA VAL A 16 -0.73 -3.43 -21.84
C VAL A 16 -1.63 -2.76 -20.80
N MET A 17 -2.50 -3.54 -20.20
CA MET A 17 -3.39 -3.10 -19.13
C MET A 17 -3.24 -4.03 -17.93
N GLN A 18 -3.10 -3.45 -16.74
CA GLN A 18 -3.06 -4.17 -15.47
C GLN A 18 -4.05 -3.54 -14.51
N SER A 19 -4.92 -4.37 -13.94
CA SER A 19 -5.89 -3.94 -12.93
C SER A 19 -5.34 -4.29 -11.55
N PHE A 20 -5.32 -3.32 -10.65
CA PHE A 20 -4.94 -3.52 -9.25
C PHE A 20 -5.83 -2.69 -8.34
N ASN A 21 -6.46 -3.33 -7.35
CA ASN A 21 -7.27 -2.67 -6.32
C ASN A 21 -8.30 -1.67 -6.89
N TYR A 22 -9.11 -2.15 -7.83
CA TYR A 22 -10.15 -1.37 -8.55
C TYR A 22 -9.63 -0.19 -9.40
N SER A 23 -8.32 -0.06 -9.57
CA SER A 23 -7.68 0.91 -10.47
C SER A 23 -7.11 0.19 -11.69
N ASN A 24 -7.15 0.83 -12.86
CA ASN A 24 -6.60 0.31 -14.11
C ASN A 24 -5.38 1.14 -14.51
N PHE A 25 -4.28 0.45 -14.79
CA PHE A 25 -3.04 1.03 -15.28
C PHE A 25 -2.86 0.58 -16.72
N GLU A 26 -2.75 1.54 -17.63
CA GLU A 26 -2.69 1.28 -19.06
C GLU A 26 -1.49 1.98 -19.68
N VAL A 27 -0.76 1.24 -20.50
CA VAL A 27 0.34 1.76 -21.31
C VAL A 27 0.11 1.34 -22.76
N SER A 28 0.07 2.33 -23.65
CA SER A 28 -0.01 2.16 -25.09
C SER A 28 1.27 2.68 -25.76
N MET A 29 1.85 1.89 -26.64
CA MET A 29 3.04 2.23 -27.41
C MET A 29 2.78 1.97 -28.90
N SER A 30 3.22 2.89 -29.75
CA SER A 30 3.22 2.71 -31.20
C SER A 30 4.66 2.52 -31.67
N LEU A 31 4.86 1.54 -32.55
CA LEU A 31 6.11 1.22 -33.22
C LEU A 31 5.98 1.65 -34.68
N GLU A 32 6.93 2.43 -35.16
CA GLU A 32 6.98 2.88 -36.55
C GLU A 32 8.39 2.63 -37.08
N ASN A 33 8.49 1.80 -38.13
CA ASN A 33 9.75 1.52 -38.82
C ASN A 33 9.50 1.38 -40.34
N PRO A 34 10.02 2.31 -41.16
CA PRO A 34 9.91 2.24 -42.62
C PRO A 34 10.50 0.95 -43.24
N ASP A 35 11.52 0.37 -42.58
CA ASP A 35 12.20 -0.83 -43.07
C ASP A 35 11.47 -2.13 -42.73
N GLY A 36 10.52 -2.05 -41.78
CA GLY A 36 9.72 -3.15 -41.27
C GLY A 36 9.83 -3.28 -39.75
N VAL A 37 8.69 -3.51 -39.09
CA VAL A 37 8.60 -3.88 -37.68
C VAL A 37 8.70 -5.39 -37.57
N THR A 38 9.64 -5.85 -36.77
CA THR A 38 9.84 -7.28 -36.52
C THR A 38 9.06 -7.74 -35.29
N GLN A 39 8.88 -9.06 -35.15
CA GLN A 39 8.30 -9.64 -33.94
C GLN A 39 9.13 -9.30 -32.69
N LEU A 40 10.46 -9.22 -32.83
CA LEU A 40 11.36 -8.86 -31.74
C LEU A 40 11.08 -7.44 -31.23
N ASP A 41 10.82 -6.48 -32.12
CA ASP A 41 10.50 -5.10 -31.76
C ASP A 41 9.18 -5.03 -30.96
N ILE A 42 8.19 -5.81 -31.37
CA ILE A 42 6.89 -5.92 -30.69
C ILE A 42 7.07 -6.53 -29.29
N ASP A 43 7.87 -7.60 -29.16
CA ASP A 43 8.11 -8.26 -27.89
C ASP A 43 8.89 -7.35 -26.92
N GLN A 44 9.87 -6.60 -27.43
CA GLN A 44 10.59 -5.59 -26.65
C GLN A 44 9.66 -4.47 -26.17
N ALA A 45 8.84 -3.91 -27.05
CA ALA A 45 7.85 -2.89 -26.68
C ALA A 45 6.85 -3.43 -25.64
N ARG A 46 6.43 -4.69 -25.75
CA ARG A 46 5.57 -5.34 -24.75
C ARG A 46 6.25 -5.45 -23.39
N MET A 47 7.51 -5.86 -23.34
CA MET A 47 8.27 -5.93 -22.08
C MET A 47 8.42 -4.55 -21.44
N GLN A 48 8.70 -3.52 -22.25
CA GLN A 48 8.79 -2.14 -21.77
C GLN A 48 7.44 -1.62 -21.24
N ALA A 49 6.36 -1.80 -21.99
CA ALA A 49 5.02 -1.44 -21.57
C ALA A 49 4.61 -2.15 -20.27
N GLN A 50 4.95 -3.44 -20.14
CA GLN A 50 4.71 -4.21 -18.92
C GLN A 50 5.52 -3.66 -17.73
N ALA A 51 6.79 -3.31 -17.94
CA ALA A 51 7.64 -2.73 -16.91
C ALA A 51 7.10 -1.39 -16.40
N LEU A 52 6.65 -0.52 -17.31
CA LEU A 52 6.02 0.76 -16.97
C LEU A 52 4.72 0.55 -16.18
N THR A 53 3.88 -0.39 -16.61
CA THR A 53 2.62 -0.70 -15.91
C THR A 53 2.90 -1.24 -14.50
N ASN A 54 3.87 -2.15 -14.37
CA ASN A 54 4.30 -2.68 -13.06
C ASN A 54 4.86 -1.57 -12.15
N LYS A 55 5.61 -0.62 -12.70
CA LYS A 55 6.10 0.54 -11.94
C LYS A 55 4.94 1.39 -11.43
N ALA A 56 3.97 1.72 -12.29
CA ALA A 56 2.80 2.51 -11.89
C ALA A 56 1.99 1.84 -10.78
N VAL A 57 1.84 0.51 -10.82
CA VAL A 57 1.20 -0.25 -9.73
C VAL A 57 1.99 -0.16 -8.42
N ARG A 58 3.32 -0.21 -8.47
CA ARG A 58 4.17 -0.07 -7.26
C ARG A 58 4.06 1.33 -6.67
N ASP A 59 4.19 2.35 -7.50
CA ASP A 59 4.07 3.76 -7.07
C ASP A 59 2.69 3.98 -6.40
N TYR A 60 1.62 3.45 -6.98
CA TYR A 60 0.28 3.50 -6.37
C TYR A 60 0.18 2.79 -5.01
N GLN A 61 0.86 1.65 -4.84
CA GLN A 61 0.87 0.94 -3.56
C GLN A 61 1.64 1.72 -2.49
N GLU A 62 2.74 2.35 -2.86
CA GLU A 62 3.56 3.17 -1.97
C GLU A 62 2.79 4.43 -1.52
N ASP A 63 2.19 5.16 -2.46
CA ASP A 63 1.38 6.34 -2.17
C ASP A 63 0.22 6.01 -1.22
N ARG A 64 -0.50 4.90 -1.47
CA ARG A 64 -1.56 4.46 -0.55
C ARG A 64 -1.05 4.15 0.86
N GLN A 65 0.15 3.59 1.00
CA GLN A 65 0.71 3.33 2.32
C GLN A 65 1.12 4.62 3.03
N ILE A 66 1.62 5.60 2.28
CA ILE A 66 1.95 6.93 2.80
C ILE A 66 0.68 7.62 3.30
N ASP A 67 -0.39 7.63 2.49
CA ASP A 67 -1.68 8.24 2.85
C ASP A 67 -2.26 7.64 4.13
N ILE A 68 -2.23 6.30 4.26
CA ILE A 68 -2.72 5.61 5.47
C ILE A 68 -1.90 6.02 6.70
N LYS A 69 -0.57 6.10 6.57
CA LYS A 69 0.32 6.50 7.67
C LYS A 69 0.08 7.95 8.08
N GLN A 70 0.03 8.87 7.12
CA GLN A 70 -0.19 10.30 7.39
C GLN A 70 -1.57 10.55 8.01
N GLY A 71 -2.60 9.87 7.52
CA GLY A 71 -3.94 9.92 8.13
C GLY A 71 -3.93 9.46 9.58
N ALA A 72 -3.30 8.31 9.86
CA ALA A 72 -3.19 7.77 11.22
C ALA A 72 -2.39 8.69 12.17
N GLU A 73 -1.30 9.30 11.68
CA GLU A 73 -0.49 10.24 12.47
C GLU A 73 -1.22 11.55 12.78
N SER A 74 -1.96 12.09 11.82
CA SER A 74 -2.78 13.29 12.01
C SER A 74 -3.84 13.06 13.10
N GLU A 75 -4.56 11.94 13.04
CA GLU A 75 -5.54 11.58 14.06
C GLU A 75 -4.90 11.33 15.43
N ARG A 76 -3.75 10.65 15.47
CA ARG A 76 -2.98 10.48 16.71
C ARG A 76 -2.59 11.82 17.33
N LYS A 77 -2.14 12.79 16.52
CA LYS A 77 -1.75 14.12 17.00
C LYS A 77 -2.95 14.88 17.58
N LYS A 78 -4.12 14.81 16.94
CA LYS A 78 -5.37 15.40 17.47
C LYS A 78 -5.76 14.80 18.81
N LEU A 79 -5.68 13.47 18.95
CA LEU A 79 -5.99 12.79 20.22
C LEU A 79 -5.03 13.18 21.35
N LEU A 80 -3.72 13.28 21.06
CA LEU A 80 -2.74 13.72 22.03
C LEU A 80 -2.97 15.16 22.49
N GLY A 81 -3.36 16.06 21.58
CA GLY A 81 -3.76 17.43 21.91
C GLY A 81 -4.93 17.45 22.90
N LYS A 82 -6.01 16.73 22.58
CA LYS A 82 -7.19 16.60 23.46
C LYS A 82 -6.82 16.05 24.84
N ILE A 83 -5.93 15.05 24.92
CA ILE A 83 -5.46 14.51 26.21
C ILE A 83 -4.69 15.57 27.00
N GLY A 84 -3.88 16.40 26.34
CA GLY A 84 -3.18 17.52 26.96
C GLY A 84 -4.15 18.54 27.54
N ASP A 85 -5.17 18.94 26.78
CA ASP A 85 -6.21 19.87 27.23
C ASP A 85 -6.98 19.31 28.42
N ILE A 86 -7.34 18.02 28.37
CA ILE A 86 -7.99 17.32 29.50
C ILE A 86 -7.08 17.35 30.72
N LYS A 87 -5.79 16.99 30.59
CA LYS A 87 -4.83 17.02 31.71
C LYS A 87 -4.66 18.41 32.30
N ALA A 88 -4.69 19.45 31.48
CA ALA A 88 -4.61 20.84 31.95
C ALA A 88 -5.90 21.28 32.66
N SER A 89 -7.06 20.76 32.24
CA SER A 89 -8.37 21.07 32.84
C SER A 89 -8.64 20.35 34.15
N ILE A 90 -7.89 19.28 34.46
CA ILE A 90 -8.03 18.57 35.74
C ILE A 90 -7.40 19.45 36.84
N PRO A 91 -8.18 19.94 37.82
CA PRO A 91 -7.61 20.69 38.92
C PRO A 91 -6.65 19.79 39.69
N LYS A 92 -5.41 20.26 39.89
CA LYS A 92 -4.44 19.59 40.74
C LYS A 92 -5.00 19.58 42.16
N ARG A 93 -5.47 18.42 42.61
CA ARG A 93 -5.74 18.20 44.03
C ARG A 93 -4.39 18.10 44.73
N GLU A 94 -4.07 19.07 45.57
CA GLU A 94 -3.03 18.88 46.58
C GLU A 94 -3.58 17.88 47.60
N ILE A 95 -3.02 16.66 47.60
CA ILE A 95 -3.35 15.66 48.61
C ILE A 95 -2.62 16.10 49.89
N THR A 96 -3.35 16.73 50.81
CA THR A 96 -2.81 17.22 52.08
C THR A 96 -2.77 16.16 53.18
N ASP A 97 -3.41 14.99 52.98
CA ASP A 97 -3.49 13.91 53.98
C ASP A 97 -2.67 12.66 53.57
N PRO A 98 -1.67 12.25 54.36
CA PRO A 98 -0.83 11.06 54.08
C PRO A 98 -1.61 9.75 53.90
N SER A 99 -2.78 9.61 54.55
CA SER A 99 -3.56 8.36 54.50
C SER A 99 -4.26 8.14 53.16
N GLU A 100 -4.52 9.20 52.38
CA GLU A 100 -5.09 9.07 51.04
C GLU A 100 -4.04 8.63 50.01
N VAL A 101 -2.78 9.03 50.20
CA VAL A 101 -1.67 8.60 49.33
C VAL A 101 -1.48 7.08 49.40
N GLU A 102 -1.61 6.51 50.60
CA GLU A 102 -1.47 5.07 50.83
C GLU A 102 -2.63 4.27 50.21
N LYS A 103 -3.85 4.82 50.21
CA LYS A 103 -5.01 4.22 49.52
C LYS A 103 -4.86 4.24 48.00
N ILE A 104 -4.30 5.31 47.44
CA ILE A 104 -4.06 5.42 45.99
C ILE A 104 -2.93 4.49 45.56
N ALA A 105 -1.86 4.37 46.36
CA ALA A 105 -0.74 3.47 46.09
C ALA A 105 -1.15 2.00 46.06
N ASN A 106 -2.20 1.63 46.81
CA ASN A 106 -2.74 0.28 46.88
C ASN A 106 -3.86 -0.01 45.86
N LEU A 107 -4.19 0.92 44.97
CA LEU A 107 -5.13 0.65 43.88
C LEU A 107 -4.53 -0.39 42.92
N PRO A 108 -5.31 -1.39 42.48
CA PRO A 108 -4.84 -2.38 41.54
C PRO A 108 -4.51 -1.68 40.20
N LEU A 109 -3.22 -1.62 39.89
CA LEU A 109 -2.76 -1.12 38.59
C LEU A 109 -3.21 -2.09 37.49
N TYR A 110 -3.68 -1.53 36.37
CA TYR A 110 -4.04 -2.31 35.21
C TYR A 110 -2.83 -3.11 34.72
N THR A 111 -2.91 -4.43 34.84
CA THR A 111 -1.97 -5.36 34.22
C THR A 111 -2.50 -5.68 32.82
N PRO A 112 -1.75 -5.34 31.76
CA PRO A 112 -2.18 -5.69 30.40
C PRO A 112 -2.31 -7.21 30.29
N PRO A 113 -3.36 -7.72 29.62
CA PRO A 113 -3.57 -9.15 29.49
C PRO A 113 -2.36 -9.80 28.83
N ALA A 114 -1.92 -10.93 29.38
CA ALA A 114 -0.81 -11.70 28.84
C ALA A 114 -1.08 -11.99 27.35
N LYS A 115 -0.14 -11.61 26.47
CA LYS A 115 -0.22 -11.88 25.04
C LYS A 115 -0.32 -13.40 24.86
N LYS A 116 -1.51 -13.91 24.53
CA LYS A 116 -1.68 -15.32 24.18
C LYS A 116 -0.78 -15.61 22.98
N ALA A 117 0.18 -16.51 23.15
CA ALA A 117 0.97 -17.01 22.05
C ALA A 117 0.01 -17.56 20.99
N ILE A 118 0.04 -16.97 19.79
CA ILE A 118 -0.73 -17.45 18.65
C ILE A 118 -0.14 -18.81 18.29
N SER A 119 -0.79 -19.89 18.73
CA SER A 119 -0.50 -21.24 18.28
C SER A 119 -0.75 -21.28 16.78
N LYS A 120 0.34 -21.31 15.99
CA LYS A 120 0.29 -21.60 14.56
C LYS A 120 -0.16 -23.04 14.39
N LYS A 121 -1.47 -23.31 14.39
CA LYS A 121 -1.96 -24.60 13.90
C LYS A 121 -1.78 -24.63 12.37
N PRO A 122 -1.12 -25.66 11.81
CA PRO A 122 -0.99 -25.80 10.37
C PRO A 122 -2.38 -26.07 9.76
N VAL A 123 -2.79 -25.21 8.83
CA VAL A 123 -4.03 -25.38 8.06
C VAL A 123 -3.75 -26.40 6.96
N THR A 124 -4.24 -27.63 7.11
CA THR A 124 -4.27 -28.61 6.02
C THR A 124 -5.45 -28.29 5.11
N LYS A 125 -5.15 -27.80 3.91
CA LYS A 125 -6.13 -27.63 2.82
C LYS A 125 -6.57 -29.03 2.36
N LYS A 126 -7.84 -29.39 2.60
CA LYS A 126 -8.46 -30.51 1.87
C LYS A 126 -8.87 -30.00 0.49
N VAL A 127 -8.22 -30.54 -0.53
CA VAL A 127 -8.62 -30.40 -1.94
C VAL A 127 -9.87 -31.27 -2.15
N LYS A 128 -10.92 -30.69 -2.72
CA LYS A 128 -12.07 -31.40 -3.29
C LYS A 128 -12.06 -31.17 -4.78
#